data_AF-A0A3N5N0C4-F1
#
_entry.id   AF-A0A3N5N0C4-F1
#
_cell.length_a   1.000
_cell.length_b   1.000
_cell.length_c   1.000
_cell.angle_alpha   90.00
_cell.angle_beta   90.00
_cell.angle_gamma   90.00
#
_symmetry.space_group_name_H-M   'P 1'
#
loop_
_entity.id
_entity.type
_entity.pdbx_description
1 polymer ?
#
loop_
_entity_poly.entity_id
_entity_poly.type
_entity_poly.pdbx_seq_one_letter_code
_entity_poly.pdbx_strand_id
1 'polypeptide(L)'
;LPGFAYLGGLPAELELPRRENPRIKVEAGSIAIAMAMSVIYSIESPGGWNILGRTPVALWDLRRQPAALLNAGDQISFQPVSLREFDALAARARAGELSLTPDLPTA
;
A
#
# COMPACT_ATOMS: atom_id res chain seq x y z
N LEU A 1 1.29 -12.19 5.25
CA LEU A 1 2.26 -11.07 5.21
C LEU A 1 1.77 -10.01 6.20
N PRO A 2 2.51 -9.69 7.27
CA PRO A 2 2.05 -8.75 8.29
C PRO A 2 1.81 -7.36 7.68
N GLY A 3 0.68 -6.73 8.01
CA GLY A 3 0.28 -5.44 7.44
C GLY A 3 -0.12 -5.48 5.96
N PHE A 4 -0.32 -6.64 5.34
CA PHE A 4 -0.84 -6.70 3.98
C PHE A 4 -2.30 -6.29 3.97
N ALA A 5 -2.60 -5.17 3.30
CA ALA A 5 -3.92 -4.57 3.31
C ALA A 5 -4.74 -5.02 2.11
N TYR A 6 -5.96 -5.49 2.37
CA TYR A 6 -7.00 -5.71 1.37
C TYR A 6 -7.99 -4.55 1.45
N LEU A 7 -8.26 -3.94 0.31
CA LEU A 7 -9.09 -2.74 0.19
C LEU A 7 -10.26 -3.04 -0.74
N GLY A 8 -11.47 -2.85 -0.22
CA GLY A 8 -12.70 -2.83 -1.02
C GLY A 8 -12.97 -1.44 -1.60
N GLY A 9 -14.03 -1.32 -2.40
CA GLY A 9 -14.43 -0.05 -3.00
C GLY A 9 -13.63 0.34 -4.25
N LEU A 10 -13.02 -0.65 -4.93
CA LEU A 10 -12.40 -0.41 -6.24
C LEU A 10 -13.49 -0.02 -7.25
N PRO A 11 -13.31 1.07 -8.03
CA PRO A 11 -14.22 1.40 -9.13
C PRO A 11 -14.35 0.25 -10.13
N ALA A 12 -15.56 0.01 -10.63
CA ALA A 12 -15.87 -1.11 -11.52
C ALA A 12 -15.04 -1.06 -12.82
N GLU A 13 -14.67 0.13 -13.28
CA GLU A 13 -13.86 0.35 -14.48
C GLU A 13 -12.41 -0.13 -14.32
N LEU A 14 -11.96 -0.35 -13.09
CA LEU A 14 -10.63 -0.86 -12.77
C LEU A 14 -10.63 -2.37 -12.48
N GLU A 15 -11.76 -3.07 -12.59
CA GLU A 15 -11.80 -4.50 -12.34
C GLU A 15 -11.05 -5.29 -13.42
N LEU A 16 -10.01 -6.02 -13.01
CA LEU A 16 -9.18 -6.84 -13.89
C LEU A 16 -8.89 -8.19 -13.24
N PRO A 17 -8.84 -9.30 -14.00
CA PRO A 17 -8.44 -10.58 -13.43
C PRO A 17 -7.00 -10.52 -12.91
N ARG A 18 -6.63 -11.49 -12.06
CA ARG A 18 -5.22 -11.72 -11.72
C ARG A 18 -4.46 -12.04 -13.01
N ARG A 19 -3.17 -11.69 -13.03
CA ARG A 19 -2.25 -12.12 -14.07
C ARG A 19 -2.22 -13.63 -14.15
N GLU A 20 -2.27 -14.14 -15.38
CA GLU A 20 -2.09 -15.56 -15.68
C GLU A 20 -0.73 -16.08 -15.18
N ASN A 21 0.31 -15.26 -15.34
CA ASN A 21 1.66 -15.52 -14.87
C ASN A 21 2.03 -14.56 -13.73
N PRO A 22 1.98 -15.01 -12.45
CA PRO A 22 2.38 -14.20 -11.30
C PRO A 22 3.83 -13.77 -11.36
N ARG A 23 4.13 -12.58 -10.81
CA ARG A 23 5.52 -12.17 -10.59
C ARG A 23 6.09 -12.97 -9.43
N ILE A 24 7.31 -13.45 -9.59
CA ILE A 24 8.08 -14.09 -8.51
C ILE A 24 8.44 -13.06 -7.43
N LYS A 25 8.60 -11.79 -7.84
CA LYS A 25 8.98 -10.68 -6.97
C LYS A 25 8.08 -9.47 -7.19
N VAL A 26 7.38 -9.05 -6.14
CA VAL A 26 6.65 -7.77 -6.04
C VAL A 26 7.25 -7.01 -4.88
N GLU A 27 7.72 -5.80 -5.13
CA GLU A 27 8.39 -4.95 -4.14
C GLU A 27 7.45 -4.54 -3.00
N ALA A 28 7.99 -4.37 -1.79
CA ALA A 28 7.25 -3.77 -0.69
C ALA A 28 6.77 -2.35 -1.06
N GLY A 29 5.59 -2.00 -0.57
CA GLY A 29 4.86 -0.77 -0.89
C GLY A 29 4.11 -0.80 -2.22
N SER A 30 4.15 -1.91 -2.98
CA SER A 30 3.42 -1.98 -4.26
C SER A 30 1.91 -1.90 -4.05
N ILE A 31 1.25 -1.01 -4.78
CA ILE A 31 -0.20 -0.86 -4.84
C ILE A 31 -0.68 -1.61 -6.07
N ALA A 32 -1.65 -2.49 -5.90
CA ALA A 32 -2.08 -3.38 -6.98
C ALA A 32 -3.57 -3.68 -6.93
N ILE A 33 -4.13 -4.08 -8.06
CA ILE A 33 -5.55 -4.44 -8.20
C ILE A 33 -5.72 -5.84 -8.81
N ALA A 34 -6.79 -6.51 -8.38
CA ALA A 34 -7.27 -7.74 -8.99
C ALA A 34 -8.72 -7.99 -8.55
N MET A 35 -9.54 -8.48 -9.47
CA MET A 35 -10.99 -8.60 -9.29
C MET A 35 -11.53 -7.21 -8.88
N ALA A 36 -12.46 -7.16 -7.92
CA ALA A 36 -13.02 -5.92 -7.38
C ALA A 36 -12.23 -5.35 -6.18
N MET A 37 -10.93 -5.63 -6.08
CA MET A 37 -10.12 -5.29 -4.90
C MET A 37 -8.82 -4.58 -5.26
N SER A 38 -8.35 -3.78 -4.31
CA SER A 38 -6.99 -3.24 -4.28
C SER A 38 -6.21 -3.80 -3.09
N VAL A 39 -4.89 -3.87 -3.19
CA VAL A 39 -3.99 -4.28 -2.11
C VAL A 39 -2.76 -3.40 -2.04
N ILE A 40 -2.14 -3.39 -0.87
CA ILE A 40 -0.79 -2.87 -0.67
C ILE A 40 0.10 -3.98 -0.13
N TYR A 41 1.14 -4.32 -0.90
CA TYR A 41 2.14 -5.31 -0.52
C TYR A 41 3.02 -4.75 0.61
N SER A 42 2.84 -5.23 1.83
CA SER A 42 3.60 -4.75 2.99
C SER A 42 5.06 -5.21 3.01
N ILE A 43 5.35 -6.35 2.38
CA ILE A 43 6.69 -6.91 2.23
C ILE A 43 6.89 -7.45 0.82
N GLU A 44 8.14 -7.62 0.42
CA GLU A 44 8.49 -8.25 -0.84
C GLU A 44 7.96 -9.68 -0.89
N SER A 45 7.22 -10.02 -1.94
CA SER A 45 6.62 -11.36 -2.08
C SER A 45 6.18 -11.64 -3.52
N PRO A 46 5.96 -12.91 -3.90
CA PRO A 46 5.33 -13.24 -5.18
C PRO A 46 3.89 -12.71 -5.27
N GLY A 47 3.43 -12.38 -6.48
CA GLY A 47 2.11 -11.77 -6.65
C GLY A 47 1.57 -11.76 -8.08
N GLY A 48 0.33 -12.20 -8.22
CA GLY A 48 -0.44 -12.16 -9.48
C GLY A 48 -1.32 -10.92 -9.66
N TRP A 49 -1.17 -9.88 -8.84
CA TRP A 49 -1.99 -8.67 -8.94
C TRP A 49 -1.40 -7.69 -9.99
N ASN A 50 -2.25 -6.85 -10.55
CA ASN A 50 -1.84 -5.82 -11.52
C ASN A 50 -1.32 -4.60 -10.75
N ILE A 51 -0.01 -4.36 -10.82
CA ILE A 51 0.65 -3.26 -10.09
C ILE A 51 0.32 -1.92 -10.77
N LEU A 52 -0.15 -0.96 -9.99
CA LEU A 52 -0.46 0.40 -10.44
C LEU A 52 0.62 1.41 -10.05
N GLY A 53 1.28 1.19 -8.91
CA GLY A 53 2.28 2.11 -8.37
C GLY A 53 2.89 1.61 -7.08
N ARG A 54 3.55 2.51 -6.35
CA ARG A 54 4.16 2.22 -5.05
C ARG A 54 3.93 3.36 -4.07
N THR A 55 3.88 3.02 -2.78
CA THR A 55 3.94 3.96 -1.68
C THR A 55 5.26 3.82 -0.90
N PRO A 56 5.88 4.92 -0.43
CA PRO A 56 7.04 4.87 0.46
C PRO A 56 6.64 4.58 1.92
N VAL A 57 5.34 4.55 2.21
CA VAL A 57 4.78 4.36 3.54
C VAL A 57 4.88 2.89 3.97
N ALA A 58 5.45 2.66 5.15
CA ALA A 58 5.51 1.33 5.76
C ALA A 58 4.20 0.96 6.46
N LEU A 59 3.46 0.00 5.89
CA LEU A 59 2.24 -0.56 6.50
C LEU A 59 2.54 -1.39 7.75
N TRP A 60 3.76 -1.88 7.88
CA TRP A 60 4.25 -2.60 9.04
C TRP A 60 5.63 -2.06 9.45
N ASP A 61 5.75 -1.55 10.67
CA ASP A 61 7.01 -1.01 11.19
C ASP A 61 7.12 -1.29 12.70
N LEU A 62 8.13 -2.07 13.11
CA LEU A 62 8.35 -2.42 14.52
C LEU A 62 8.81 -1.23 15.39
N ARG A 63 9.20 -0.11 14.76
CA ARG A 63 9.53 1.15 15.45
C ARG A 63 8.28 1.92 15.88
N ARG A 64 7.10 1.58 15.35
CA ARG A 64 5.81 2.21 15.67
C ARG A 64 5.01 1.34 16.64
N GLN A 65 4.24 1.98 17.52
CA GLN A 65 3.17 1.32 18.28
C GLN A 65 1.81 1.94 17.95
N PRO A 66 0.86 1.18 17.37
CA PRO A 66 0.98 -0.22 16.94
C PRO A 66 1.87 -0.39 15.69
N ALA A 67 2.45 -1.59 15.53
CA ALA A 67 3.33 -1.88 14.38
C ALA A 67 2.57 -1.85 13.05
N ALA A 68 1.30 -2.24 13.04
CA ALA A 68 0.40 -2.07 11.90
C ALA A 68 0.01 -0.61 11.74
N LEU A 69 0.07 -0.09 10.51
CA LEU A 69 -0.43 1.25 10.20
C LEU A 69 -1.95 1.28 10.12
N LEU A 70 -2.54 0.22 9.56
CA LEU A 70 -3.94 0.14 9.19
C LEU A 70 -4.66 -0.89 10.05
N ASN A 71 -5.90 -0.56 10.43
CA ASN A 71 -6.85 -1.45 11.07
C ASN A 71 -8.03 -1.74 10.12
N ALA A 72 -8.79 -2.79 10.44
CA ALA A 72 -10.02 -3.08 9.72
C ALA A 72 -11.02 -1.93 9.90
N GLY A 73 -11.58 -1.44 8.79
CA GLY A 73 -12.51 -0.30 8.78
C GLY A 73 -11.85 1.05 8.46
N ASP A 74 -10.51 1.13 8.46
CA ASP A 74 -9.82 2.35 8.05
C ASP A 74 -10.11 2.68 6.57
N GLN A 75 -10.26 3.97 6.29
CA GLN A 75 -10.36 4.50 4.93
C GLN A 75 -9.00 5.02 4.46
N ILE A 76 -8.72 4.84 3.17
CA ILE A 76 -7.44 5.20 2.58
C ILE A 76 -7.69 5.98 1.30
N SER A 77 -6.94 7.06 1.12
CA SER A 77 -6.82 7.77 -0.14
C SER A 77 -5.37 7.67 -0.63
N PHE A 78 -5.19 7.67 -1.94
CA PHE A 78 -3.88 7.70 -2.57
C PHE A 78 -3.65 9.07 -3.18
N GLN A 79 -2.56 9.72 -2.81
CA GLN A 79 -2.12 10.96 -3.44
C GLN A 79 -0.98 10.66 -4.42
N PRO A 80 -1.13 11.00 -5.72
CA PRO A 80 -0.02 10.88 -6.66
C PRO A 80 1.08 11.89 -6.30
N VAL A 81 2.32 11.43 -6.35
CA VAL A 81 3.52 12.25 -6.10
C VAL A 81 4.52 12.07 -7.23
N SER A 82 5.38 13.06 -7.43
CA SER A 82 6.52 12.92 -8.34
C SER A 82 7.52 11.88 -7.82
N LEU A 83 8.38 11.38 -8.71
CA LEU A 83 9.46 10.45 -8.31
C LEU A 83 10.40 11.08 -7.27
N ARG A 84 10.71 12.37 -7.42
CA ARG A 84 11.56 13.10 -6.46
C ARG A 84 10.93 13.16 -5.07
N GLU A 85 9.63 13.44 -4.99
CA GLU A 85 8.90 13.43 -3.72
C GLU A 85 8.83 12.03 -3.13
N PHE A 86 8.58 11.01 -3.97
CA PHE A 86 8.63 9.61 -3.55
C PHE A 86 9.97 9.25 -2.92
N ASP A 87 11.08 9.60 -3.56
CA ASP A 87 12.43 9.30 -3.06
C ASP A 87 12.71 10.00 -1.72
N ALA A 88 12.28 11.25 -1.58
CA ALA A 88 12.41 12.01 -0.34
C ALA A 88 11.58 11.38 0.80
N LEU A 89 10.32 11.01 0.52
CA LEU A 89 9.45 10.33 1.48
C LEU A 89 10.00 8.94 1.85
N ALA A 90 10.54 8.20 0.89
CA ALA A 90 11.16 6.90 1.12
C ALA A 90 12.41 7.01 2.01
N ALA A 91 13.22 8.06 1.84
CA ALA A 91 14.36 8.32 2.71
C ALA A 91 13.90 8.59 4.15
N ARG A 92 12.88 9.43 4.35
CA ARG A 92 12.27 9.71 5.66
C ARG A 92 11.66 8.45 6.29
N ALA A 93 10.97 7.62 5.51
CA ALA A 93 10.42 6.35 5.98
C ALA A 93 11.51 5.39 6.48
N ARG A 94 12.62 5.26 5.74
CA ARG A 94 13.79 4.48 6.18
C ARG A 94 14.40 5.03 7.47
N ALA A 95 14.48 6.35 7.62
CA ALA A 95 14.93 7.00 8.84
C ALA A 95 13.94 6.88 10.02
N GLY A 96 12.68 6.50 9.78
CA GLY A 96 11.64 6.44 10.80
C GLY A 96 10.96 7.79 11.07
N GLU A 97 11.14 8.76 10.18
CA GLU A 97 10.67 10.15 10.29
C GLU A 97 9.39 10.42 9.48
N LEU A 98 8.87 9.40 8.81
CA LEU A 98 7.58 9.47 8.13
C LEU A 98 6.49 8.99 9.08
N SER A 99 5.79 9.94 9.69
CA SER A 99 4.57 9.68 10.44
C SER A 99 3.36 9.93 9.53
N LEU A 100 2.42 8.98 9.53
CA LEU A 100 1.08 9.19 9.01
C LEU A 100 0.13 9.19 10.19
N THR A 101 -0.59 10.29 10.33
CA THR A 101 -1.72 10.38 11.24
C THR A 101 -2.97 10.18 10.42
N PRO A 102 -3.85 9.23 10.77
CA PRO A 102 -5.16 9.14 10.13
C PRO A 102 -5.89 10.48 10.32
N ASP A 103 -6.51 10.98 9.26
CA ASP A 103 -7.46 12.08 9.42
C ASP A 103 -8.60 11.59 10.31
N LEU A 104 -8.95 12.37 11.34
CA LEU A 104 -10.13 12.08 12.14
C LEU A 104 -11.35 12.15 11.23
N PRO A 105 -12.30 11.18 11.32
CA PRO A 105 -13.50 11.23 10.51
C PRO A 105 -14.19 12.58 10.76
N THR A 106 -14.39 13.34 9.68
CA THR A 106 -15.20 14.55 9.75
C THR A 106 -16.63 14.12 10.05
N ALA A 107 -17.17 14.54 11.19
CA ALA A 107 -18.49 14.18 11.68
C ALA A 107 -19.61 14.62 10.72
#